data_AF-D6LHQ2-F1
#
_entry.id   AF-D6LHQ2-F1
#
_cell.length_a   1.000
_cell.length_b   1.000
_cell.length_c   1.000
_cell.angle_alpha   90.00
_cell.angle_beta   90.00
_cell.angle_gamma   90.00
#
_symmetry.space_group_name_H-M   'P 1'
#
loop_
_entity.id
_entity.type
_entity.pdbx_description
1 polymer ?
#
loop_
_entity_poly.entity_id
_entity_poly.type
_entity_poly.pdbx_seq_one_letter_code
_entity_poly.pdbx_strand_id
1 'polypeptide(L)' 'MLEIRKIWGDTYLVNGEHLTQDFNEAVVIAYENKEKIKNFEVEYAETTFWKKIKNKLNFPFLLLESWM' A
#
# COMPACT_ATOMS: atom_id res chain seq x y z
N MET A 1 -2.40 14.95 4.06
CA MET A 1 -3.28 14.51 2.96
C MET A 1 -2.37 14.12 1.81
N LEU A 2 -2.57 12.95 1.17
CA LEU A 2 -1.72 12.54 0.04
C LEU A 2 -2.03 13.46 -1.14
N GLU A 3 -1.07 14.23 -1.61
CA GLU A 3 -1.27 15.15 -2.75
C GLU A 3 -0.51 14.65 -3.97
N ILE A 4 -1.21 13.90 -4.84
CA ILE A 4 -0.71 13.57 -6.17
C ILE A 4 -1.52 14.42 -7.16
N ARG A 5 -0.84 15.30 -7.89
CA ARG A 5 -1.45 16.17 -8.91
C ARG A 5 -0.81 15.91 -10.27
N LYS A 6 -1.62 15.67 -11.30
CA LYS A 6 -1.15 15.62 -12.68
C LYS A 6 -0.93 17.05 -13.18
N ILE A 7 0.27 17.34 -13.69
CA ILE A 7 0.70 18.71 -14.04
C ILE A 7 0.97 18.88 -15.54
N TRP A 8 1.59 17.90 -16.20
CA TRP A 8 1.85 17.96 -17.64
C TRP A 8 2.01 16.59 -18.25
N GLY A 9 1.31 16.30 -19.35
CA GLY A 9 1.45 15.00 -20.05
C GLY A 9 1.17 13.88 -19.06
N ASP A 10 2.02 12.86 -18.97
CA ASP A 10 1.93 11.81 -17.94
C ASP A 10 2.78 12.09 -16.69
N THR A 11 3.14 13.35 -16.45
CA THR A 11 3.92 13.76 -15.28
C THR A 11 3.01 14.09 -14.10
N TYR A 12 3.34 13.48 -12.96
CA TYR A 12 2.70 13.64 -11.66
C TYR A 12 3.62 14.39 -10.70
N LEU A 13 3.05 15.38 -10.02
CA LEU A 13 3.62 16.08 -8.88
C LEU A 13 3.11 15.42 -7.60
N VAL A 14 4.02 14.96 -6.76
CA VAL A 14 3.73 14.27 -5.50
C VAL A 14 4.20 15.14 -4.34
N ASN A 15 3.27 15.42 -3.43
CA ASN A 15 3.46 16.24 -2.22
C ASN A 15 4.08 17.63 -2.48
N GLY A 16 3.98 18.16 -3.71
CA GLY A 16 4.58 19.44 -4.09
C GLY A 16 6.10 19.44 -4.27
N GLU A 17 6.76 18.29 -4.09
CA GLU A 17 8.23 18.17 -4.06
C GLU A 17 8.77 17.22 -5.13
N HIS A 18 8.06 16.13 -5.42
CA HIS A 18 8.55 15.06 -6.29
C HIS A 18 7.83 15.03 -7.62
N LEU A 19 8.58 14.82 -8.70
CA LEU A 19 8.07 14.64 -10.05
C LEU A 19 8.34 13.22 -10.52
N THR A 20 7.32 12.54 -11.03
CA THR A 20 7.47 11.23 -11.68
C THR A 20 6.52 11.12 -12.87
N GLN A 21 6.86 10.26 -13.82
CA GLN A 21 6.03 9.94 -14.98
C GLN A 21 5.28 8.60 -14.80
N ASP A 22 5.60 7.83 -13.76
CA ASP A 22 4.91 6.60 -13.41
C ASP A 22 3.93 6.86 -12.25
N PHE A 23 2.67 6.52 -12.47
CA PHE A 23 1.64 6.65 -11.45
C PHE A 23 1.90 5.73 -10.24
N ASN A 24 2.45 4.53 -10.45
CA ASN A 24 2.75 3.62 -9.35
C ASN A 24 3.87 4.17 -8.47
N GLU A 25 4.91 4.71 -9.08
CA GLU A 25 5.99 5.39 -8.38
C GLU A 25 5.46 6.62 -7.62
N ALA A 26 4.51 7.36 -8.22
CA ALA A 26 3.88 8.50 -7.56
C ALA A 26 3.15 8.09 -6.28
N VAL A 27 2.45 6.96 -6.31
CA VAL A 27 1.77 6.38 -5.15
C VAL A 27 2.79 5.96 -4.09
N VAL A 28 3.85 5.24 -4.45
CA VAL A 28 4.89 4.81 -3.50
C VAL A 28 5.51 6.02 -2.79
N ILE A 29 5.93 7.04 -3.52
CA ILE A 29 6.55 8.26 -2.97
C ILE A 29 5.57 9.03 -2.06
N ALA A 30 4.29 9.07 -2.43
CA ALA A 30 3.29 9.73 -1.63
C ALA A 30 3.11 9.02 -0.27
N TYR A 31 3.14 7.69 -0.28
CA TYR A 31 3.00 6.85 0.91
C TYR A 31 4.27 6.77 1.76
N GLU A 32 5.48 6.71 1.17
CA GLU A 32 6.75 6.76 1.92
C GLU A 32 6.88 8.07 2.70
N ASN A 33 6.52 9.20 2.09
CA ASN A 33 6.51 10.48 2.80
C ASN A 33 5.42 10.56 3.89
N LYS A 34 4.42 9.67 3.86
CA LYS A 34 3.40 9.53 4.91
C LYS A 34 3.93 8.80 6.15
N GLU A 35 4.92 7.91 6.02
CA GLU A 35 5.56 7.25 7.17
C GLU A 35 6.43 8.19 8.01
N LYS A 36 6.88 9.32 7.45
CA LYS A 36 7.52 10.40 8.23
C LYS A 36 6.55 11.11 9.19
N ILE A 37 5.24 10.82 9.12
CA ILE A 37 4.27 11.19 10.16
C ILE A 37 4.54 10.28 11.36
N LYS A 38 5.42 10.76 12.26
CA LYS A 38 5.59 10.27 13.64
C LYS A 38 4.25 9.74 14.16
N ASN A 39 4.13 8.43 14.34
CA ASN A 39 3.00 7.74 14.99
C ASN A 39 1.80 7.31 14.12
N PHE A 40 1.96 7.00 12.82
CA PHE A 40 0.94 6.16 12.19
C PHE A 40 1.16 4.70 12.60
N GLU A 41 0.21 4.13 13.34
CA GLU A 41 0.18 2.77 13.89
C GLU A 41 0.28 1.69 12.79
N VAL A 42 1.46 1.49 12.22
CA VAL A 42 1.73 0.47 11.20
C VAL A 42 1.74 -0.95 11.80
N GLU A 43 2.05 -1.10 13.09
CA GLU A 43 2.07 -2.43 13.74
C GLU A 43 0.70 -3.13 13.77
N TYR A 44 -0.41 -2.41 13.97
CA TYR A 44 -1.74 -3.04 14.00
C TYR A 44 -2.26 -3.38 12.60
N ALA A 45 -1.96 -2.54 11.61
CA ALA A 45 -2.35 -2.76 10.22
C ALA A 45 -1.53 -3.88 9.55
N GLU A 46 -0.23 -3.96 9.81
CA GLU A 46 0.61 -5.04 9.29
C GLU A 46 0.20 -6.39 9.88
N THR A 47 0.03 -6.50 11.19
CA THR A 47 -0.38 -7.76 11.83
C THR A 47 -1.73 -8.25 11.34
N THR A 48 -2.71 -7.35 11.15
CA THR A 48 -4.03 -7.71 10.59
C THR A 48 -3.96 -8.05 9.10
N PHE A 49 -3.14 -7.36 8.31
CA PHE A 49 -2.93 -7.65 6.89
C PHE A 49 -2.28 -9.03 6.69
N TRP A 50 -1.20 -9.32 7.42
CA TRP A 50 -0.52 -10.63 7.40
C TRP A 50 -1.43 -11.76 7.88
N LYS A 51 -2.25 -11.53 8.91
CA LYS A 51 -3.24 -12.50 9.39
C LYS A 51 -4.31 -12.77 8.33
N LYS A 52 -4.75 -11.75 7.60
CA LYS A 52 -5.73 -11.87 6.52
C LYS A 52 -5.16 -12.64 5.31
N ILE A 53 -3.90 -12.39 4.96
CA ILE A 53 -3.18 -13.16 3.91
C ILE A 53 -3.01 -14.62 4.33
N LYS A 54 -2.55 -14.88 5.56
CA LYS A 54 -2.35 -16.24 6.07
C LYS A 54 -3.64 -17.05 6.08
N ASN A 55 -4.75 -16.46 6.51
CA ASN A 55 -6.05 -17.11 6.46
C ASN A 55 -6.51 -17.44 5.03
N LYS A 56 -6.25 -16.54 4.07
CA LYS A 56 -6.62 -16.77 2.66
C LYS A 56 -5.79 -17.87 2.01
N LEU A 57 -4.50 -17.98 2.35
CA LEU A 57 -3.61 -19.06 1.88
C LEU A 57 -3.95 -20.41 2.51
N ASN A 58 -4.38 -20.43 3.77
CA ASN A 58 -4.78 -21.66 4.47
C ASN A 58 -6.19 -22.14 4.08
N PHE A 59 -7.03 -21.29 3.50
CA PHE A 59 -8.38 -21.65 3.06
C PHE A 59 -8.44 -22.83 2.09
N PRO A 60 -7.65 -22.89 1.00
CA PRO A 60 -7.65 -24.06 0.11
C PRO A 60 -7.21 -25.35 0.82
N PHE A 61 -6.29 -25.28 1.78
CA PHE A 61 -5.85 -26.45 2.55
C PHE A 61 -6.91 -26.95 3.53
N LEU A 62 -7.62 -26.04 4.22
CA LEU A 62 -8.77 -26.38 5.06
C LEU A 62 -9.90 -27.03 4.27
N LEU A 63 -10.12 -26.55 3.04
CA LEU A 63 -11.16 -27.08 2.15
C LEU A 63 -10.80 -28.45 1.59
N LEU A 64 -9.51 -28.72 1.38
CA LEU A 64 -8.98 -30.04 0.99
C LEU A 64 -9.06 -31.05 2.15
N GLU A 65 -8.70 -30.66 3.37
CA GLU A 65 -8.84 -31.52 4.55
C GLU A 65 -10.30 -31.87 4.87
N SER A 66 -11.26 -30.96 4.62
CA SER A 66 -12.67 -31.25 4.85
C SER A 66 -13.31 -32.15 3.79
N TRP A 67 -12.58 -32.44 2.70
CA TRP A 67 -12.99 -33.36 1.63
C TRP A 67 -12.33 -34.75 1.75
N MET A 68 -11.31 -34.88 2.61
CA MET A 68 -10.69 -36.15 3.00
C MET A 68 -11.41 -36.75 4.21
#